data_AF-A0A935PFA6-F1
#
_entry.id   AF-A0A935PFA6-F1
#
_cell.length_a   1.000
_cell.length_b   1.000
_cell.length_c   1.000
_cell.angle_alpha   90.00
_cell.angle_beta   90.00
_cell.angle_gamma   90.00
#
_symmetry.space_group_name_H-M   'P 1'
#
loop_
_entity.id
_entity.type
_entity.pdbx_description
1 polymer ?
#
loop_
_entity_poly.entity_id
_entity_poly.type
_entity_poly.pdbx_seq_one_letter_code
_entity_poly.pdbx_strand_id
1 'polypeptide(L)'
;MAFLHALRRGPAVPVILTGDLSTAPRLVEDLVDLADAAAAPLYLVLGNHDHYHGSVGGVRDAVIALSETHPSIQWLPPAGVVALDPDTALVGVDGWADGRAGNALTTPLVLNDDRLIAEVAAQPDRISKLAVKRVLADADATRLATLLERAAPGYRRIVVATHVPPFVEGLPAGGRLSRPEWHPLLVSGATGAVLRRFAMAHPDHQLTVLAGHTHAAREATILPNLSLRVAAARYGDPRVAAITL
;
A
#
# COMPACT_ATOMS: atom_id res chain seq x y z
N MET A 1 17.02 -13.91 -6.79
CA MET A 1 17.38 -15.34 -6.69
C MET A 1 17.30 -15.91 -5.28
N ALA A 2 18.06 -15.42 -4.29
CA ALA A 2 18.02 -15.99 -2.92
C ALA A 2 16.64 -15.92 -2.24
N PHE A 3 15.92 -14.80 -2.41
CA PHE A 3 14.59 -14.61 -1.85
C PHE A 3 13.52 -15.54 -2.46
N LEU A 4 13.48 -15.66 -3.79
CA LEU A 4 12.55 -16.58 -4.46
C LEU A 4 12.79 -18.03 -4.03
N HIS A 5 14.04 -18.42 -3.79
CA HIS A 5 14.34 -19.75 -3.24
C HIS A 5 13.83 -19.92 -1.80
N ALA A 6 13.92 -18.87 -0.97
CA ALA A 6 13.35 -18.88 0.37
C ALA A 6 11.83 -18.99 0.35
N LEU A 7 11.15 -18.28 -0.56
CA LEU A 7 9.70 -18.40 -0.78
C LEU A 7 9.30 -19.82 -1.16
N ARG A 8 9.97 -20.44 -2.14
CA ARG A 8 9.71 -21.82 -2.59
C ARG A 8 9.85 -22.87 -1.48
N ARG A 9 10.70 -22.61 -0.49
CA ARG A 9 10.93 -23.50 0.66
C ARG A 9 10.00 -23.20 1.84
N GLY A 10 9.30 -22.07 1.80
CA GLY A 10 8.35 -21.67 2.81
C GLY A 10 7.02 -22.44 2.71
N PRO A 11 6.11 -22.23 3.67
CA PRO A 11 4.77 -22.79 3.58
C PRO A 11 4.00 -22.14 2.43
N ALA A 12 3.18 -22.94 1.73
CA ALA A 12 2.26 -22.45 0.71
C ALA A 12 1.05 -21.76 1.36
N VAL A 13 1.24 -20.51 1.76
CA VAL A 13 0.21 -19.65 2.35
C VAL A 13 0.03 -18.39 1.50
N PRO A 14 -1.17 -17.79 1.47
CA PRO A 14 -1.37 -16.55 0.74
C PRO A 14 -0.40 -15.46 1.20
N VAL A 15 0.12 -14.68 0.24
CA VAL A 15 1.11 -13.63 0.49
C VAL A 15 0.47 -12.27 0.21
N ILE A 16 0.61 -11.35 1.17
CA ILE A 16 0.17 -9.96 1.02
C ILE A 16 1.38 -9.08 0.73
N LEU A 17 1.33 -8.33 -0.37
CA LEU A 17 2.38 -7.44 -0.84
C LEU A 17 1.90 -5.99 -0.78
N THR A 18 2.63 -5.13 -0.06
CA THR A 18 2.20 -3.75 0.24
C THR A 18 2.89 -2.70 -0.63
N GLY A 19 3.14 -2.99 -1.90
CA GLY A 19 3.76 -2.07 -2.87
C GLY A 19 5.29 -2.02 -2.82
N ASP A 20 5.86 -1.25 -3.75
CA ASP A 20 7.31 -1.17 -4.06
C ASP A 20 7.90 -2.55 -4.36
N LEU A 21 7.21 -3.25 -5.25
CA LEU A 21 7.50 -4.62 -5.64
C LEU A 21 8.59 -4.67 -6.72
N SER A 22 8.58 -3.67 -7.61
CA SER A 22 9.52 -3.53 -8.71
C SER A 22 9.54 -2.09 -9.24
N THR A 23 9.79 -1.93 -10.54
CA THR A 23 9.58 -0.72 -11.34
C THR A 23 8.71 -1.06 -12.56
N ALA A 24 8.08 -0.07 -13.19
CA ALA A 24 7.10 -0.29 -14.25
C ALA A 24 7.59 -1.23 -15.38
N PRO A 25 8.85 -1.15 -15.87
CA PRO A 25 9.33 -2.03 -16.94
C PRO A 25 9.50 -3.51 -16.55
N ARG A 26 9.53 -3.82 -15.25
CA ARG A 26 9.86 -5.15 -14.71
C ARG A 26 8.73 -5.78 -13.91
N LEU A 27 7.76 -4.97 -13.46
CA LEU A 27 6.72 -5.35 -12.52
C LEU A 27 5.98 -6.64 -12.90
N VAL A 28 5.53 -6.77 -14.15
CA VAL A 28 4.75 -7.95 -14.58
C VAL A 28 5.58 -9.22 -14.48
N GLU A 29 6.81 -9.21 -14.98
CA GLU A 29 7.71 -10.38 -14.93
C GLU A 29 8.06 -10.75 -13.49
N ASP A 30 8.38 -9.75 -12.66
CA ASP A 30 8.76 -9.98 -11.28
C ASP A 30 7.57 -10.51 -10.44
N LEU A 31 6.33 -10.10 -10.76
CA LEU A 31 5.12 -10.65 -10.12
C LEU A 31 4.85 -12.10 -10.50
N VAL A 32 5.09 -12.48 -11.76
CA VAL A 32 4.99 -13.88 -12.19
C VAL A 32 6.04 -14.73 -11.47
N ASP A 33 7.30 -14.27 -11.42
CA ASP A 33 8.37 -14.95 -10.70
C ASP A 33 8.05 -15.14 -9.20
N LEU A 34 7.43 -14.13 -8.57
CA LEU A 34 6.98 -14.19 -7.19
C LEU A 34 5.83 -15.19 -7.00
N ALA A 35 4.85 -15.22 -7.91
CA ALA A 35 3.70 -16.10 -7.82
C ALA A 35 4.13 -17.57 -7.97
N ASP A 36 4.98 -17.85 -8.95
CA ASP A 36 5.58 -19.16 -9.17
C ASP A 36 6.42 -19.62 -7.97
N ALA A 37 7.13 -18.68 -7.33
CA ALA A 37 7.93 -18.99 -6.16
C ALA A 37 7.09 -19.21 -4.90
N ALA A 38 6.01 -18.47 -4.70
CA ALA A 38 5.13 -18.59 -3.54
C ALA A 38 4.25 -19.85 -3.62
N ALA A 39 3.89 -20.29 -4.83
CA ALA A 39 2.96 -21.39 -5.07
C ALA A 39 1.63 -21.23 -4.29
N ALA A 40 1.21 -19.99 -4.10
CA ALA A 40 0.03 -19.58 -3.35
C ALA A 40 -0.49 -18.23 -3.88
N PRO A 41 -1.75 -17.85 -3.57
CA PRO A 41 -2.29 -16.56 -3.99
C PRO A 41 -1.44 -15.38 -3.52
N LEU A 42 -1.16 -14.46 -4.42
CA LEU A 42 -0.56 -13.16 -4.15
C LEU A 42 -1.66 -12.10 -4.14
N TYR A 43 -1.80 -11.40 -3.03
CA TYR A 43 -2.65 -10.23 -2.90
C TYR A 43 -1.77 -8.99 -2.82
N LEU A 44 -1.92 -8.06 -3.75
CA LEU A 44 -1.03 -6.92 -3.84
C LEU A 44 -1.76 -5.58 -3.94
N VAL A 45 -1.10 -4.56 -3.42
CA VAL A 45 -1.31 -3.15 -3.77
C VAL A 45 -0.02 -2.62 -4.39
N LEU A 46 -0.11 -1.55 -5.18
CA LEU A 46 1.04 -0.93 -5.83
C LEU A 46 1.61 0.19 -4.95
N GLY A 47 2.94 0.31 -4.96
CA GLY A 47 3.68 1.42 -4.38
C GLY A 47 4.15 2.42 -5.42
N ASN A 48 4.81 3.48 -4.97
CA ASN A 48 5.27 4.52 -5.88
C ASN A 48 6.40 4.04 -6.81
N HIS A 49 7.27 3.14 -6.34
CA HIS A 49 8.34 2.56 -7.17
C HIS A 49 7.79 1.70 -8.32
N ASP A 50 6.65 1.04 -8.13
CA ASP A 50 6.02 0.20 -9.16
C ASP A 50 5.63 1.02 -10.40
N HIS A 51 5.49 2.34 -10.24
CA HIS A 51 5.22 3.29 -11.31
C HIS A 51 6.46 3.97 -11.90
N TYR A 52 7.66 3.73 -11.36
CA TYR A 52 8.88 4.36 -11.84
C TYR A 52 9.20 3.94 -13.28
N HIS A 53 9.51 4.95 -14.11
CA HIS A 53 9.74 4.84 -15.55
C HIS A 53 8.48 4.47 -16.36
N GLY A 54 7.29 4.64 -15.78
CA GLY A 54 6.01 4.40 -16.44
C GLY A 54 4.96 5.45 -16.10
N SER A 55 3.72 5.16 -16.46
CA SER A 55 2.53 5.94 -16.10
C SER A 55 1.68 5.15 -15.10
N VAL A 56 0.95 5.86 -14.23
CA VAL A 56 0.00 5.25 -13.29
C VAL A 56 -1.05 4.45 -14.04
N GLY A 57 -1.63 5.03 -15.10
CA GLY A 57 -2.61 4.33 -15.93
C GLY A 57 -2.07 3.06 -16.56
N GLY A 58 -0.91 3.15 -17.24
CA GLY A 58 -0.34 2.02 -17.97
C GLY A 58 0.09 0.87 -17.06
N VAL A 59 0.60 1.16 -15.86
CA VAL A 59 0.94 0.12 -14.88
C VAL A 59 -0.32 -0.56 -14.34
N ARG A 60 -1.36 0.21 -14.00
CA ARG A 60 -2.63 -0.36 -13.52
C ARG A 60 -3.28 -1.26 -14.57
N ASP A 61 -3.31 -0.83 -15.83
CA ASP A 61 -3.81 -1.65 -16.95
C ASP A 61 -3.02 -2.96 -17.11
N ALA A 62 -1.68 -2.89 -17.02
CA ALA A 62 -0.83 -4.07 -17.11
C ALA A 62 -1.09 -5.08 -15.97
N VAL A 63 -1.28 -4.60 -14.74
CA VAL A 63 -1.56 -5.46 -13.58
C VAL A 63 -2.98 -6.03 -13.63
N ILE A 64 -3.97 -5.29 -14.17
CA ILE A 64 -5.31 -5.83 -14.46
C ILE A 64 -5.19 -7.00 -15.46
N ALA A 65 -4.55 -6.78 -16.61
CA ALA A 65 -4.37 -7.81 -17.63
C ALA A 65 -3.58 -9.03 -17.10
N LEU A 66 -2.60 -8.80 -16.22
CA LEU A 66 -1.91 -9.87 -15.52
C LEU A 66 -2.86 -10.68 -14.63
N SER A 67 -3.70 -10.01 -13.84
CA SER A 67 -4.65 -10.68 -12.93
C SER A 67 -5.69 -11.53 -13.69
N GLU A 68 -6.04 -11.14 -14.92
CA GLU A 68 -6.93 -11.91 -15.81
C GLU A 68 -6.26 -13.18 -16.35
N THR A 69 -4.97 -13.12 -16.66
CA THR A 69 -4.20 -14.25 -17.23
C THR A 69 -3.58 -15.15 -16.15
N HIS A 70 -3.35 -14.63 -14.96
CA HIS A 70 -2.77 -15.31 -13.81
C HIS A 70 -3.65 -15.09 -12.58
N PRO A 71 -4.74 -15.85 -12.40
CA PRO A 71 -5.71 -15.63 -11.32
C PRO A 71 -5.15 -15.79 -9.90
N SER A 72 -3.97 -16.40 -9.74
CA SER A 72 -3.26 -16.42 -8.45
C SER A 72 -2.67 -15.06 -8.06
N ILE A 73 -2.58 -14.10 -8.98
CA ILE A 73 -2.10 -12.74 -8.74
C ILE A 73 -3.31 -11.81 -8.73
N GLN A 74 -3.56 -11.17 -7.59
CA GLN A 74 -4.77 -10.39 -7.36
C GLN A 74 -4.39 -8.97 -6.90
N TRP A 75 -4.53 -7.99 -7.78
CA TRP A 75 -4.46 -6.59 -7.39
C TRP A 75 -5.73 -6.21 -6.62
N LEU A 76 -5.56 -5.85 -5.35
CA LEU A 76 -6.64 -5.71 -4.38
C LEU A 76 -7.69 -4.64 -4.73
N PRO A 77 -7.36 -3.47 -5.31
CA PRO A 77 -8.36 -2.45 -5.59
C PRO A 77 -9.49 -2.94 -6.50
N PRO A 78 -9.27 -3.61 -7.64
CA PRO A 78 -10.38 -4.21 -8.40
C PRO A 78 -10.88 -5.54 -7.82
N ALA A 79 -10.03 -6.34 -7.15
CA ALA A 79 -10.43 -7.65 -6.60
C ALA A 79 -11.57 -7.56 -5.57
N GLY A 80 -11.71 -6.43 -4.88
CA GLY A 80 -12.83 -6.19 -3.98
C GLY A 80 -12.57 -6.69 -2.56
N VAL A 81 -13.58 -7.30 -1.95
CA VAL A 81 -13.48 -7.88 -0.61
C VAL A 81 -13.08 -9.34 -0.76
N VAL A 82 -11.88 -9.70 -0.30
CA VAL A 82 -11.36 -11.06 -0.34
C VAL A 82 -11.59 -11.72 1.02
N ALA A 83 -12.28 -12.85 1.06
CA ALA A 83 -12.42 -13.64 2.28
C ALA A 83 -11.09 -14.36 2.59
N LEU A 84 -10.48 -14.09 3.75
CA LEU A 84 -9.33 -14.86 4.24
C LEU A 84 -9.77 -16.06 5.07
N ASP A 85 -10.82 -15.87 5.88
CA ASP A 85 -11.51 -16.89 6.66
C ASP A 85 -12.99 -16.48 6.85
N PRO A 86 -13.84 -17.28 7.52
CA PRO A 86 -15.26 -16.96 7.69
C PRO A 86 -15.58 -15.63 8.41
N ASP A 87 -14.62 -15.04 9.12
CA ASP A 87 -14.77 -13.83 9.93
C ASP A 87 -13.76 -12.71 9.58
N THR A 88 -12.75 -13.01 8.75
CA THR A 88 -11.71 -12.08 8.32
C THR A 88 -11.77 -11.80 6.81
N ALA A 89 -11.86 -10.52 6.46
CA ALA A 89 -11.68 -10.05 5.09
C ALA A 89 -10.36 -9.31 4.89
N LEU A 90 -9.86 -9.35 3.65
CA LEU A 90 -8.80 -8.52 3.12
C LEU A 90 -9.37 -7.54 2.09
N VAL A 91 -9.01 -6.27 2.24
CA VAL A 91 -9.24 -5.21 1.26
C VAL A 91 -7.94 -4.43 1.05
N GLY A 92 -7.82 -3.69 -0.05
CA GLY A 92 -6.63 -2.87 -0.25
C GLY A 92 -6.76 -1.78 -1.31
N VAL A 93 -5.96 -0.74 -1.13
CA VAL A 93 -5.78 0.38 -2.07
C VAL A 93 -4.31 0.77 -2.15
N ASP A 94 -3.82 1.19 -3.31
CA ASP A 94 -2.40 1.53 -3.52
C ASP A 94 -1.87 2.49 -2.46
N GLY A 95 -2.51 3.65 -2.30
CA GLY A 95 -2.18 4.65 -1.29
C GLY A 95 -1.04 5.56 -1.71
N TRP A 96 -1.27 6.87 -1.60
CA TRP A 96 -0.34 7.91 -2.07
C TRP A 96 -0.07 8.94 -0.98
N ALA A 97 1.18 9.39 -0.87
CA ALA A 97 1.49 10.54 -0.03
C ALA A 97 0.88 11.82 -0.65
N ASP A 98 0.05 12.51 0.11
CA ASP A 98 -0.92 13.48 -0.43
C ASP A 98 -0.76 14.90 0.13
N GLY A 99 0.28 15.13 0.92
CA GLY A 99 0.60 16.42 1.50
C GLY A 99 -0.37 16.90 2.56
N ARG A 100 -1.26 16.05 3.09
CA ARG A 100 -2.22 16.44 4.13
C ARG A 100 -1.63 16.36 5.54
N ALA A 101 -0.59 15.55 5.74
CA ALA A 101 0.15 15.44 6.99
C ALA A 101 1.24 16.53 7.12
N GLY A 102 0.84 17.82 7.15
CA GLY A 102 1.74 18.97 7.25
C GLY A 102 1.73 19.85 5.99
N ASN A 103 2.84 20.54 5.70
CA ASN A 103 2.94 21.45 4.55
C ASN A 103 3.85 20.92 3.44
N ALA A 104 3.26 20.35 2.40
CA ALA A 104 3.98 19.79 1.25
C ALA A 104 4.69 20.84 0.37
N LEU A 105 4.34 22.13 0.48
CA LEU A 105 4.98 23.19 -0.31
C LEU A 105 6.31 23.63 0.30
N THR A 106 6.49 23.44 1.61
CA THR A 106 7.70 23.85 2.35
C THR A 106 8.56 22.68 2.81
N THR A 107 8.12 21.44 2.56
CA THR A 107 8.91 20.24 2.90
C THR A 107 10.27 20.25 2.20
N PRO A 108 11.37 19.92 2.91
CA PRO A 108 12.69 19.77 2.31
C PRO A 108 12.85 18.44 1.56
N LEU A 109 11.87 17.53 1.66
CA LEU A 109 11.89 16.24 0.98
C LEU A 109 11.56 16.43 -0.52
N VAL A 110 12.33 15.73 -1.35
CA VAL A 110 12.09 15.57 -2.79
C VAL A 110 12.10 14.07 -3.07
N LEU A 111 11.00 13.55 -3.59
CA LEU A 111 10.88 12.15 -3.98
C LEU A 111 11.19 11.99 -5.46
N ASN A 112 11.67 10.80 -5.83
CA ASN A 112 11.91 10.47 -7.23
C ASN A 112 10.60 10.35 -8.04
N ASP A 113 9.46 10.16 -7.36
CA ASP A 113 8.11 10.21 -7.94
C ASP A 113 7.92 11.42 -8.87
N ASP A 114 8.44 12.58 -8.44
CA ASP A 114 8.30 13.86 -9.15
C ASP A 114 9.04 13.91 -10.50
N ARG A 115 9.85 12.88 -10.79
CA ARG A 115 10.67 12.74 -12.00
C ARG A 115 10.38 11.44 -12.75
N LEU A 116 10.05 10.37 -12.04
CA LEU A 116 10.01 9.01 -12.60
C LEU A 116 8.60 8.51 -12.89
N ILE A 117 7.56 9.19 -12.42
CA ILE A 117 6.16 8.82 -12.70
C ILE A 117 5.59 9.82 -13.69
N ALA A 118 5.15 9.34 -14.86
CA ALA A 118 4.83 10.18 -16.01
C ALA A 118 3.84 11.33 -15.69
N GLU A 119 2.73 11.03 -15.01
CA GLU A 119 1.69 11.99 -14.69
C GLU A 119 2.19 13.11 -13.77
N VAL A 120 3.09 12.77 -12.83
CA VAL A 120 3.69 13.73 -11.88
C VAL A 120 4.81 14.51 -12.55
N ALA A 121 5.67 13.83 -13.32
CA ALA A 121 6.80 14.44 -14.02
C ALA A 121 6.35 15.46 -15.08
N ALA A 122 5.19 15.24 -15.70
CA ALA A 122 4.59 16.16 -16.67
C ALA A 122 4.18 17.52 -16.07
N GLN A 123 4.05 17.63 -14.75
CA GLN A 123 3.60 18.86 -14.09
C GLN A 123 4.76 19.85 -13.88
N PRO A 124 4.55 21.15 -14.14
CA PRO A 124 5.63 22.14 -14.18
C PRO A 124 6.16 22.54 -12.81
N ASP A 125 5.36 22.40 -11.75
CA ASP A 125 5.67 22.91 -10.43
C ASP A 125 5.17 21.98 -9.31
N ARG A 126 5.62 22.23 -8.08
CA ARG A 126 5.31 21.42 -6.90
C ARG A 126 3.82 21.39 -6.54
N ILE A 127 3.10 22.50 -6.74
CA ILE A 127 1.66 22.59 -6.45
C ILE A 127 0.90 21.68 -7.41
N SER A 128 1.21 21.77 -8.70
CA SER A 128 0.60 20.97 -9.75
C SER A 128 0.93 19.47 -9.59
N LYS A 129 2.16 19.12 -9.21
CA LYS A 129 2.55 17.74 -8.83
C LYS A 129 1.76 17.20 -7.64
N LEU A 130 1.63 18.03 -6.60
CA LEU A 130 0.85 17.67 -5.42
C LEU A 130 -0.63 17.48 -5.75
N ALA A 131 -1.19 18.26 -6.68
CA ALA A 131 -2.57 18.10 -7.12
C ALA A 131 -2.80 16.72 -7.76
N VAL A 132 -1.88 16.24 -8.61
CA VAL A 132 -1.94 14.88 -9.17
C VAL A 132 -1.92 13.82 -8.07
N LYS A 133 -0.98 13.91 -7.12
CA LYS A 133 -0.89 12.94 -6.00
C LYS A 133 -2.16 12.95 -5.13
N ARG A 134 -2.76 14.11 -4.90
CA ARG A 134 -4.02 14.23 -4.16
C ARG A 134 -5.19 13.59 -4.89
N VAL A 135 -5.31 13.77 -6.21
CA VAL A 135 -6.35 13.10 -7.00
C VAL A 135 -6.22 11.58 -6.89
N LEU A 136 -4.99 11.04 -6.97
CA LEU A 136 -4.73 9.61 -6.79
C LEU A 136 -5.09 9.14 -5.37
N ALA A 137 -4.65 9.87 -4.35
CA ALA A 137 -4.95 9.56 -2.95
C ALA A 137 -6.46 9.60 -2.65
N ASP A 138 -7.19 10.56 -3.24
CA ASP A 138 -8.63 10.73 -3.02
C ASP A 138 -9.44 9.64 -3.72
N ALA A 139 -9.00 9.20 -4.90
CA ALA A 139 -9.57 8.05 -5.59
C ALA A 139 -9.41 6.77 -4.76
N ASP A 140 -8.19 6.52 -4.25
CA ASP A 140 -7.89 5.36 -3.40
C ASP A 140 -8.69 5.43 -2.08
N ALA A 141 -8.77 6.59 -1.43
CA ALA A 141 -9.55 6.78 -0.22
C ALA A 141 -11.06 6.51 -0.45
N THR A 142 -11.60 7.00 -1.57
CA THR A 142 -13.01 6.76 -1.96
C THR A 142 -13.27 5.28 -2.21
N ARG A 143 -12.35 4.61 -2.92
CA ARG A 143 -12.43 3.16 -3.16
C ARG A 143 -12.36 2.39 -1.85
N LEU A 144 -11.45 2.74 -0.95
CA LEU A 144 -11.29 2.10 0.35
C LEU A 144 -12.56 2.24 1.20
N ALA A 145 -13.17 3.43 1.25
CA ALA A 145 -14.43 3.62 1.96
C ALA A 145 -15.50 2.64 1.45
N THR A 146 -15.63 2.50 0.13
CA THR A 146 -16.56 1.55 -0.50
C THR A 146 -16.24 0.10 -0.14
N LEU A 147 -14.96 -0.27 -0.08
CA LEU A 147 -14.53 -1.63 0.27
C LEU A 147 -14.84 -1.98 1.73
N LEU A 148 -14.60 -1.03 2.65
CA LEU A 148 -14.89 -1.21 4.07
C LEU A 148 -16.40 -1.40 4.31
N GLU A 149 -17.25 -0.57 3.70
CA GLU A 149 -18.71 -0.72 3.79
C GLU A 149 -19.21 -2.06 3.21
N ARG A 150 -18.54 -2.59 2.17
CA ARG A 150 -18.89 -3.90 1.61
C ARG A 150 -18.43 -5.06 2.49
N ALA A 151 -17.34 -4.90 3.22
CA ALA A 151 -16.83 -5.94 4.13
C ALA A 151 -17.60 -5.97 5.45
N ALA A 152 -18.07 -4.82 5.94
CA ALA A 152 -18.69 -4.69 7.27
C ALA A 152 -19.84 -5.69 7.54
N PRO A 153 -20.76 -5.99 6.62
CA PRO A 153 -21.87 -6.90 6.93
C PRO A 153 -21.44 -8.36 7.16
N GLY A 154 -20.28 -8.77 6.65
CA GLY A 154 -19.85 -10.18 6.62
C GLY A 154 -18.66 -10.52 7.49
N TYR A 155 -17.89 -9.54 7.96
CA TYR A 155 -16.59 -9.80 8.57
C TYR A 155 -16.36 -8.90 9.78
N ARG A 156 -16.07 -9.50 10.94
CA ARG A 156 -15.70 -8.76 12.15
C ARG A 156 -14.27 -8.22 12.05
N ARG A 157 -13.37 -8.95 11.40
CA ARG A 157 -11.97 -8.58 11.22
C ARG A 157 -11.73 -8.13 9.78
N ILE A 158 -11.13 -6.96 9.61
CA ILE A 158 -10.82 -6.40 8.29
C ILE A 158 -9.34 -6.04 8.24
N VAL A 159 -8.60 -6.76 7.42
CA VAL A 159 -7.22 -6.45 7.07
C VAL A 159 -7.22 -5.48 5.89
N VAL A 160 -6.49 -4.38 6.02
CA VAL A 160 -6.38 -3.35 4.98
C VAL A 160 -4.94 -3.25 4.52
N ALA A 161 -4.65 -3.60 3.27
CA ALA A 161 -3.35 -3.39 2.65
C ALA A 161 -3.29 -2.01 1.97
N THR A 162 -2.21 -1.27 2.20
CA THR A 162 -1.89 -0.03 1.47
C THR A 162 -0.38 0.17 1.45
N HIS A 163 0.17 0.93 0.50
CA HIS A 163 1.60 1.14 0.43
C HIS A 163 2.09 2.23 1.38
N VAL A 164 1.68 3.48 1.14
CA VAL A 164 2.08 4.62 1.96
C VAL A 164 1.34 4.58 3.30
N PRO A 165 2.05 4.64 4.45
CA PRO A 165 1.41 4.63 5.76
C PRO A 165 0.32 5.70 5.89
N PRO A 166 -0.87 5.36 6.40
CA PRO A 166 -1.97 6.32 6.53
C PRO A 166 -1.87 7.23 7.77
N PHE A 167 -0.89 7.00 8.64
CA PHE A 167 -0.75 7.66 9.94
C PHE A 167 0.70 8.03 10.22
N VAL A 168 0.93 9.18 10.86
CA VAL A 168 2.29 9.62 11.25
C VAL A 168 2.93 8.67 12.26
N GLU A 169 2.10 7.97 13.04
CA GLU A 169 2.48 6.92 13.99
C GLU A 169 3.17 5.73 13.30
N GLY A 170 2.92 5.54 11.99
CA GLY A 170 3.59 4.56 11.14
C GLY A 170 4.99 4.96 10.68
N LEU A 171 5.42 6.20 10.92
CA LEU A 171 6.76 6.66 10.58
C LEU A 171 7.78 6.24 11.66
N PRO A 172 9.08 6.16 11.32
CA PRO A 172 10.14 5.92 12.30
C PRO A 172 10.09 6.90 13.47
N ALA A 173 10.42 6.43 14.67
CA ALA A 173 10.48 7.28 15.87
C ALA A 173 11.68 8.24 15.88
N GLY A 174 12.66 8.06 14.98
CA GLY A 174 13.86 8.89 14.90
C GLY A 174 14.40 9.06 13.48
N GLY A 175 15.39 9.93 13.35
CA GLY A 175 16.03 10.24 12.06
C GLY A 175 15.33 11.37 11.30
N ARG A 176 15.48 11.40 9.98
CA ARG A 176 14.88 12.44 9.12
C ARG A 176 13.39 12.18 8.86
N LEU A 177 13.02 10.91 8.71
CA LEU A 177 11.64 10.49 8.42
C LEU A 177 10.67 10.80 9.57
N SER A 178 11.17 10.91 10.81
CA SER A 178 10.36 11.27 11.98
C SER A 178 10.01 12.76 12.05
N ARG A 179 10.66 13.61 11.25
CA ARG A 179 10.53 15.07 11.36
C ARG A 179 9.24 15.57 10.72
N PRO A 180 8.44 16.41 11.40
CA PRO A 180 7.15 16.88 10.89
C PRO A 180 7.18 17.48 9.49
N GLU A 181 8.26 18.17 9.13
CA GLU A 181 8.41 18.76 7.81
C GLU A 181 8.57 17.74 6.68
N TRP A 182 8.77 16.45 6.97
CA TRP A 182 8.88 15.35 6.00
C TRP A 182 7.58 14.57 5.80
N HIS A 183 6.72 14.58 6.82
CA HIS A 183 5.45 13.84 6.84
C HIS A 183 4.53 14.09 5.62
N PRO A 184 4.47 15.29 5.01
CA PRO A 184 3.56 15.54 3.90
C PRO A 184 3.81 14.62 2.69
N LEU A 185 5.03 14.15 2.48
CA LEU A 185 5.38 13.26 1.39
C LEU A 185 5.66 11.82 1.85
N LEU A 186 5.27 11.46 3.08
CA LEU A 186 5.47 10.12 3.65
C LEU A 186 4.18 9.48 4.18
N VAL A 187 3.08 10.24 4.22
CA VAL A 187 1.81 9.80 4.82
C VAL A 187 0.65 10.03 3.86
N SER A 188 -0.23 9.03 3.75
CA SER A 188 -1.51 9.16 3.04
C SER A 188 -2.60 9.64 4.00
N GLY A 189 -2.78 10.96 4.11
CA GLY A 189 -3.77 11.53 5.03
C GLY A 189 -5.21 11.19 4.65
N ALA A 190 -5.53 11.12 3.35
CA ALA A 190 -6.86 10.75 2.85
C ALA A 190 -7.23 9.32 3.25
N THR A 191 -6.33 8.35 3.06
CA THR A 191 -6.54 6.96 3.48
C THR A 191 -6.73 6.88 5.00
N GLY A 192 -5.90 7.58 5.77
CA GLY A 192 -6.02 7.63 7.23
C GLY A 192 -7.34 8.20 7.72
N ALA A 193 -7.86 9.24 7.06
CA ALA A 193 -9.15 9.84 7.40
C ALA A 193 -10.31 8.86 7.20
N VAL A 194 -10.29 8.06 6.13
CA VAL A 194 -11.30 7.02 5.87
C VAL A 194 -11.25 5.94 6.95
N LEU A 195 -10.05 5.43 7.25
CA LEU A 195 -9.85 4.39 8.26
C LEU A 195 -10.32 4.81 9.66
N ARG A 196 -9.95 6.02 10.10
CA ARG A 196 -10.40 6.56 11.40
C ARG A 196 -11.91 6.71 11.45
N ARG A 197 -12.51 7.28 10.39
CA ARG A 197 -13.97 7.47 10.34
C ARG A 197 -14.72 6.13 10.41
N PHE A 198 -14.28 5.15 9.64
CA PHE A 198 -14.89 3.82 9.66
C PHE A 198 -14.75 3.16 11.03
N ALA A 199 -13.53 3.11 11.58
CA ALA A 199 -13.28 2.49 12.89
C ALA A 199 -14.11 3.13 14.02
N MET A 200 -14.30 4.45 14.00
CA MET A 200 -15.15 5.17 14.96
C MET A 200 -16.65 4.86 14.79
N ALA A 201 -17.12 4.73 13.55
CA ALA A 201 -18.52 4.40 13.26
C ALA A 201 -18.86 2.92 13.52
N HIS A 202 -17.85 2.05 13.50
CA HIS A 202 -17.99 0.59 13.57
C HIS A 202 -17.10 0.00 14.68
N PRO A 203 -17.36 0.31 15.97
CA PRO A 203 -16.49 -0.08 17.09
C PRO A 203 -16.37 -1.60 17.28
N ASP A 204 -17.33 -2.38 16.79
CA ASP A 204 -17.33 -3.85 16.88
C ASP A 204 -16.40 -4.53 15.86
N HIS A 205 -15.98 -3.80 14.82
CA HIS A 205 -15.03 -4.29 13.82
C HIS A 205 -13.60 -4.03 14.24
N GLN A 206 -12.72 -5.00 13.98
CA GLN A 206 -11.28 -4.89 14.23
C GLN A 206 -10.54 -4.67 12.93
N LEU A 207 -9.87 -3.52 12.81
CA LEU A 207 -9.08 -3.16 11.63
C LEU A 207 -7.58 -3.36 11.89
N THR A 208 -6.93 -4.08 10.97
CA THR A 208 -5.47 -4.20 10.92
C THR A 208 -4.97 -3.65 9.60
N VAL A 209 -4.27 -2.52 9.64
CA VAL A 209 -3.69 -1.90 8.45
C VAL A 209 -2.27 -2.40 8.26
N LEU A 210 -1.95 -2.88 7.06
CA LEU A 210 -0.63 -3.33 6.64
C LEU A 210 -0.07 -2.33 5.63
N ALA A 211 1.13 -1.80 5.91
CA ALA A 211 1.79 -0.82 5.04
C ALA A 211 3.30 -1.00 4.91
N GLY A 212 3.90 -0.20 4.02
CA GLY A 212 5.32 -0.23 3.69
C GLY A 212 5.93 1.18 3.57
N HIS A 213 6.61 1.44 2.45
CA HIS A 213 7.20 2.73 2.03
C HIS A 213 8.39 3.26 2.85
N THR A 214 8.31 3.22 4.19
CA THR A 214 9.32 3.86 5.06
C THR A 214 10.58 3.03 5.29
N HIS A 215 10.55 1.76 4.87
CA HIS A 215 11.62 0.75 5.06
C HIS A 215 11.95 0.43 6.52
N ALA A 216 11.17 0.94 7.47
CA ALA A 216 11.39 0.74 8.89
C ALA A 216 10.15 0.11 9.53
N ALA A 217 10.38 -0.96 10.31
CA ALA A 217 9.29 -1.61 11.01
C ALA A 217 8.67 -0.68 12.06
N ARG A 218 7.33 -0.57 12.05
CA ARG A 218 6.56 0.17 13.04
C ARG A 218 5.24 -0.52 13.31
N GLU A 219 4.84 -0.52 14.57
CA GLU A 219 3.50 -0.92 14.98
C GLU A 219 2.90 0.18 15.84
N ALA A 220 1.62 0.44 15.64
CA ALA A 220 0.90 1.46 16.40
C ALA A 220 -0.57 1.08 16.55
N THR A 221 -1.10 1.32 17.75
CA THR A 221 -2.55 1.36 17.99
C THR A 221 -3.04 2.77 17.74
N ILE A 222 -3.94 2.93 16.77
CA ILE A 222 -4.44 4.24 16.33
C ILE A 222 -5.75 4.57 17.06
N LEU A 223 -6.62 3.57 17.21
CA LEU A 223 -7.84 3.55 18.00
C LEU A 223 -7.98 2.16 18.65
N PRO A 224 -8.86 1.95 19.64
CA PRO A 224 -9.03 0.64 20.29
C PRO A 224 -9.30 -0.53 19.34
N ASN A 225 -9.86 -0.24 18.16
CA ASN A 225 -10.20 -1.22 17.13
C ASN A 225 -9.52 -0.95 15.78
N LEU A 226 -8.44 -0.15 15.76
CA LEU A 226 -7.66 0.17 14.57
C LEU A 226 -6.17 0.12 14.89
N SER A 227 -5.47 -0.85 14.31
CA SER A 227 -4.03 -1.00 14.42
C SER A 227 -3.33 -0.82 13.07
N LEU A 228 -2.06 -0.41 13.12
CA LEU A 228 -1.19 -0.26 11.97
C LEU A 228 0.08 -1.10 12.17
N ARG A 229 0.49 -1.82 11.13
CA ARG A 229 1.78 -2.49 11.01
C ARG A 229 2.46 -2.05 9.72
N VAL A 230 3.64 -1.48 9.84
CA VAL A 230 4.52 -1.11 8.72
C VAL A 230 5.68 -2.10 8.71
N ALA A 231 5.92 -2.76 7.58
CA ALA A 231 7.02 -3.72 7.45
C ALA A 231 8.36 -3.00 7.19
N ALA A 232 9.45 -3.55 7.72
CA ALA A 232 10.80 -3.12 7.35
C ALA A 232 11.16 -3.64 5.96
N ALA A 233 11.99 -2.91 5.24
CA ALA A 233 12.54 -3.33 3.95
C ALA A 233 13.97 -2.85 3.80
N ARG A 234 14.76 -3.54 2.97
CA ARG A 234 16.09 -3.12 2.59
C ARG A 234 16.28 -3.34 1.10
N TYR A 235 16.78 -2.33 0.41
CA TYR A 235 17.08 -2.43 -1.02
C TYR A 235 17.98 -3.63 -1.31
N GLY A 236 17.54 -4.46 -2.26
CA GLY A 236 18.25 -5.67 -2.68
C GLY A 236 18.18 -6.84 -1.70
N ASP A 237 17.51 -6.71 -0.56
CA ASP A 237 17.37 -7.76 0.45
C ASP A 237 15.91 -7.91 0.92
N PRO A 238 14.98 -8.36 0.04
CA PRO A 238 13.59 -8.58 0.40
C PRO A 238 13.46 -9.68 1.47
N ARG A 239 12.51 -9.51 2.39
CA ARG A 239 12.24 -10.41 3.52
C ARG A 239 10.74 -10.63 3.68
N VAL A 240 10.38 -11.83 4.11
CA VAL A 240 9.00 -12.16 4.49
C VAL A 240 8.79 -11.76 5.95
N ALA A 241 7.74 -10.98 6.21
CA ALA A 241 7.23 -10.76 7.56
C ALA A 241 5.99 -11.64 7.77
N ALA A 242 6.01 -12.47 8.81
CA ALA A 242 4.83 -13.24 9.19
C ALA A 242 3.86 -12.34 9.97
N ILE A 243 2.58 -12.43 9.64
CA ILE A 243 1.50 -11.72 10.33
C ILE A 243 0.54 -12.77 10.86
N THR A 244 0.37 -12.80 12.18
CA THR A 244 -0.74 -13.51 12.81
C THR A 244 -1.92 -12.55 12.93
N LEU A 245 -3.06 -12.96 12.36
CA LEU A 245 -4.34 -12.24 12.30
C LEU A 245 -5.30 -12.73 13.39
#